data_AF-A0A968EBQ6-F1
#
_entry.id   AF-A0A968EBQ6-F1
#
_cell.length_a   1.000
_cell.length_b   1.000
_cell.length_c   1.000
_cell.angle_alpha   90.00
_cell.angle_beta   90.00
_cell.angle_gamma   90.00
#
_symmetry.space_group_name_H-M   'P 1'
#
loop_
_entity.id
_entity.type
_entity.pdbx_description
1 polymer ?
#
loop_
_entity_poly.entity_id
_entity_poly.type
_entity_poly.pdbx_seq_one_letter_code
_entity_poly.pdbx_strand_id
1 'polypeptide(L)' 'MQQLAGVEVHAQSDDGRLVVTVEETPAHRAADTVMDLHNVAGVLSAAVVYHHNEFETEEGSHETQ' A
#
# COMPACT_ATOMS: atom_id res chain seq x y z
N MET A 1 0.36 0.96 -19.42
CA MET A 1 0.86 0.77 -18.04
C MET A 1 0.49 -0.64 -17.62
N GLN A 2 1.42 -1.39 -17.05
CA GLN A 2 1.09 -2.69 -16.46
C GLN A 2 0.28 -2.45 -15.18
N GLN A 3 -0.83 -3.15 -15.00
CA GLN A 3 -1.58 -3.13 -13.74
C GLN A 3 -0.84 -4.03 -12.75
N LEU A 4 -0.29 -3.45 -11.68
CA LEU A 4 0.22 -4.23 -10.56
C LEU A 4 -0.98 -4.68 -9.72
N ALA A 5 -1.09 -5.97 -9.46
CA ALA A 5 -2.15 -6.51 -8.62
C ALA A 5 -2.06 -5.90 -7.21
N GLY A 6 -3.20 -5.44 -6.68
CA GLY A 6 -3.26 -4.77 -5.37
C GLY A 6 -2.80 -3.31 -5.37
N VAL A 7 -2.58 -2.67 -6.54
CA VAL A 7 -2.22 -1.25 -6.63
C VAL A 7 -3.33 -0.44 -7.29
N GLU A 8 -3.81 0.59 -6.60
CA GLU A 8 -4.81 1.53 -7.11
C GLU A 8 -4.26 2.95 -7.16
N VAL A 9 -4.36 3.60 -8.33
CA VAL A 9 -3.94 5.00 -8.51
C VAL A 9 -5.08 5.94 -8.11
N HIS A 10 -4.85 6.73 -7.06
CA HIS A 10 -5.82 7.69 -6.52
C HIS A 10 -5.67 9.08 -7.15
N ALA A 11 -4.43 9.47 -7.44
CA ALA A 11 -4.15 10.77 -8.07
C ALA A 11 -2.91 10.70 -8.95
N GLN A 12 -2.92 11.51 -10.00
CA GLN A 12 -1.77 11.83 -10.83
C GLN A 12 -1.67 13.35 -10.95
N SER A 13 -0.45 13.87 -10.80
CA SER A 13 -0.17 15.29 -10.95
C SER A 13 0.61 15.54 -12.24
N ASP A 14 0.46 16.74 -12.81
CA ASP A 14 1.15 17.14 -14.05
C ASP A 14 2.67 17.20 -13.89
N ASP A 15 3.17 17.28 -12.64
CA ASP A 15 4.59 17.26 -12.29
C ASP A 15 5.18 15.83 -12.17
N GLY A 16 4.40 14.80 -12.51
CA GLY A 16 4.85 13.41 -12.54
C GLY A 16 4.74 12.67 -11.22
N ARG A 17 4.03 13.22 -10.22
CA ARG A 17 3.72 12.51 -8.96
C ARG A 17 2.51 11.60 -9.11
N LEU A 18 2.54 10.49 -8.38
CA LEU A 18 1.46 9.52 -8.30
C LEU A 18 1.15 9.24 -6.83
N VAL A 19 -0.13 9.28 -6.48
CA VAL A 19 -0.62 8.77 -5.20
C VAL A 19 -1.27 7.43 -5.47
N VAL A 20 -0.76 6.40 -4.81
CA VAL A 20 -1.25 5.02 -4.94
C VAL A 20 -1.57 4.44 -3.58
N THR A 21 -2.59 3.60 -3.54
CA THR A 21 -2.86 2.69 -2.43
C THR A 21 -2.36 1.32 -2.83
N VAL A 22 -1.68 0.65 -1.91
CA VAL A 22 -1.16 -0.70 -2.09
C VAL A 22 -1.80 -1.60 -1.05
N GLU A 23 -2.56 -2.58 -1.52
CA GLU A 23 -3.17 -3.61 -0.69
C GLU A 23 -2.42 -4.94 -0.84
N GLU A 24 -2.34 -5.67 0.26
CA GLU A 24 -1.83 -7.04 0.21
C GLU A 24 -2.81 -7.92 -0.59
N THR A 25 -2.26 -8.79 -1.44
CA THR A 25 -3.03 -9.82 -2.13
C THR A 25 -2.65 -11.19 -1.58
N PRO A 26 -3.48 -12.24 -1.76
CA PRO A 26 -3.11 -13.60 -1.33
C PRO A 26 -1.79 -14.10 -1.92
N ALA A 27 -1.33 -13.51 -3.03
CA ALA A 27 -0.11 -13.90 -3.71
C ALA A 27 1.10 -13.01 -3.41
N HIS A 28 0.91 -11.77 -2.97
CA HIS A 28 1.98 -10.77 -2.83
C HIS A 28 1.75 -9.87 -1.63
N ARG A 29 2.79 -9.70 -0.81
CA ARG A 29 2.80 -8.76 0.33
C ARG A 29 2.84 -7.33 -0.18
N ALA A 30 2.16 -6.43 0.51
CA ALA A 30 2.20 -4.99 0.19
C ALA A 30 3.62 -4.43 0.24
N ALA A 31 4.46 -4.89 1.17
CA ALA A 31 5.86 -4.47 1.28
C ALA A 31 6.68 -4.84 0.04
N ASP A 32 6.48 -6.04 -0.51
CA ASP A 32 7.17 -6.49 -1.72
C ASP A 32 6.74 -5.62 -2.92
N THR A 33 5.45 -5.33 -3.04
CA THR A 33 4.91 -4.42 -4.08
C THR A 33 5.51 -3.02 -3.99
N VAL A 34 5.69 -2.48 -2.77
CA VAL A 34 6.37 -1.18 -2.57
C VAL A 34 7.83 -1.25 -3.00
N MET A 35 8.55 -2.32 -2.67
CA MET A 35 9.94 -2.52 -3.13
C MET A 35 10.03 -2.65 -4.65
N ASP A 36 9.08 -3.36 -5.28
CA ASP A 36 9.00 -3.49 -6.73
C ASP A 36 8.76 -2.14 -7.40
N LEU A 37 7.97 -1.26 -6.77
CA LEU A 37 7.70 0.08 -7.28
C LEU A 37 8.99 0.91 -7.43
N HIS A 38 9.96 0.74 -6.52
CA HIS A 38 11.28 1.37 -6.63
C HIS A 38 12.10 0.86 -7.83
N ASN A 39 11.81 -0.34 -8.34
CA ASN A 39 12.50 -0.96 -9.46
C ASN A 39 11.80 -0.73 -10.81
N VAL A 40 10.61 -0.12 -10.82
CA VAL A 40 9.89 0.19 -12.06
C VAL A 40 10.65 1.28 -12.83
N ALA A 41 11.00 0.98 -14.08
CA ALA A 41 11.66 1.94 -14.96
C ALA A 41 10.81 3.24 -15.09
N GLY A 42 11.43 4.37 -14.77
CA GLY A 42 10.79 5.69 -14.77
C GLY A 42 10.34 6.18 -13.39
N VAL A 43 10.32 5.32 -12.37
CA VAL A 43 10.13 5.76 -10.98
C VAL A 43 11.43 6.34 -10.46
N LEU A 44 11.42 7.63 -10.13
CA LEU A 44 12.58 8.31 -9.55
C LEU A 44 12.70 8.06 -8.04
N SER A 45 11.56 7.98 -7.37
CA SER A 45 11.46 7.73 -5.93
C SER A 45 10.06 7.22 -5.60
N ALA A 46 9.97 6.34 -4.61
CA ALA A 46 8.73 5.94 -3.97
C ALA A 46 8.89 6.09 -2.45
N ALA A 47 7.82 6.44 -1.76
CA ALA A 47 7.82 6.56 -0.31
C ALA A 47 6.44 6.22 0.23
N VAL A 48 6.40 5.45 1.32
CA VAL A 48 5.16 5.16 2.04
C VAL A 48 4.84 6.35 2.92
N VAL A 49 3.74 7.05 2.62
CA VAL A 49 3.28 8.21 3.39
C VAL A 49 2.30 7.83 4.51
N TYR A 50 1.62 6.70 4.35
CA TYR A 50 0.68 6.15 5.31
C TYR A 50 0.72 4.62 5.23
N HIS A 51 0.68 3.98 6.39
CA HIS A 51 0.61 2.53 6.50
C HIS A 51 -0.38 2.18 7.59
N HIS A 52 -1.41 1.41 7.23
CA HIS A 52 -2.38 0.85 8.16
C HIS A 52 -2.26 -0.66 8.12
N ASN A 53 -2.28 -1.28 9.29
CA ASN A 53 -2.41 -2.72 9.43
C ASN A 53 -3.62 -3.01 10.31
N GLU A 54 -4.52 -3.85 9.83
CA GLU A 54 -5.60 -4.39 10.64
C GLU A 54 -5.02 -5.46 11.57
N PHE A 55 -4.58 -5.03 12.75
CA PHE A 55 -4.44 -5.96 13.85
C PHE A 55 -5.84 -6.17 14.42
N GLU A 56 -6.33 -7.41 14.46
CA GLU A 56 -7.50 -7.74 15.27
C GLU A 56 -7.21 -7.31 16.71
N THR A 57 -7.74 -6.16 17.11
CA THR A 57 -7.81 -5.81 18.52
C THR A 57 -8.81 -6.77 19.13
N GLU A 58 -8.34 -7.71 19.96
CA GLU A 58 -9.20 -8.53 20.80
C GLU A 58 -9.97 -7.62 21.78
N GLU A 59 -11.05 -7.00 21.33
CA GLU A 59 -12.04 -6.35 22.21
C GLU A 59 -12.86 -7.45 22.87
N GLY A 60 -12.38 -7.95 24.01
CA GLY A 60 -13.00 -9.08 24.68
C GLY A 60 -12.63 -9.25 26.15
N SER A 61 -12.62 -8.19 26.98
CA SER A 61 -12.61 -8.33 28.45
C SER A 61 -13.13 -7.07 29.16
N HIS A 62 -14.40 -6.70 28.97
CA HIS A 62 -15.14 -5.99 30.01
C HIS A 62 -16.07 -6.99 30.70
N GLU A 63 -15.50 -7.76 31.62
CA GLU A 63 -16.28 -8.49 32.62
C GLU A 63 -16.87 -7.47 33.61
N THR A 64 -18.19 -7.53 33.79
CA THR A 64 -18.93 -6.69 34.73
C THR A 64 -18.55 -7.08 36.15
N GLN A 65 -18.07 -6.13 36.97
CA GLN A 65 -18.09 -6.25 38.42
C GLN A 65 -18.38 -4.92 39.10
#